data_AF-A0A6I7Q2U0-F1
#
_entry.id   AF-A0A6I7Q2U0-F1
#
_cell.length_a   1.000
_cell.length_b   1.000
_cell.length_c   1.000
_cell.angle_alpha   90.00
_cell.angle_beta   90.00
_cell.angle_gamma   90.00
#
_symmetry.space_group_name_H-M   'P 1'
#
loop_
_entity.id
_entity.type
_entity.pdbx_description
1 polymer ?
#
loop_
_entity_poly.entity_id
_entity_poly.type
_entity_poly.pdbx_seq_one_letter_code
_entity_poly.pdbx_strand_id
1 'polypeptide(L)'
;AIFFYLTLGFIRPVLMGSWGEAVPFGIFPHLDWTAAISIRYGNFYYNPFHALSIAFLYGSAVLFAMHGGTILAVSRYGGDREIDQITDRGTAAERAALLWRWTMGFNATMESIHRWAWWFAVLTVITAGIGILLTGTVVENWYLWAVKHGVAPPYPSELTLQDPSLLQGVAQ
;
A
#
# COMPACT_ATOMS: atom_id res chain seq x y z
N ALA A 1 -5.60 11.05 1.22
CA ALA A 1 -6.61 10.18 1.86
C ALA A 1 -8.00 10.36 1.23
N ILE A 2 -8.54 11.58 1.18
CA ILE A 2 -9.85 11.87 0.57
C ILE A 2 -9.95 11.37 -0.88
N PHE A 3 -8.89 11.56 -1.69
CA PHE A 3 -8.82 10.99 -3.04
C PHE A 3 -9.14 9.48 -3.07
N PHE A 4 -8.45 8.68 -2.25
CA PHE A 4 -8.68 7.23 -2.18
C PHE A 4 -10.11 6.90 -1.76
N TYR A 5 -10.63 7.59 -0.75
CA TYR A 5 -12.03 7.45 -0.31
C TYR A 5 -13.03 7.71 -1.44
N LEU A 6 -12.85 8.82 -2.17
CA LEU A 6 -13.70 9.16 -3.32
C LEU A 6 -13.53 8.17 -4.47
N THR A 7 -12.34 7.61 -4.67
CA THR A 7 -12.11 6.59 -5.71
C THR A 7 -12.91 5.32 -5.41
N LEU A 8 -12.95 4.88 -4.16
CA LEU A 8 -13.69 3.69 -3.73
C LEU A 8 -15.21 3.84 -3.91
N GLY A 9 -15.78 4.95 -3.43
CA GLY A 9 -17.23 5.12 -3.31
C GLY A 9 -17.90 5.96 -4.40
N PHE A 10 -17.13 6.68 -5.24
CA PHE A 10 -17.68 7.63 -6.19
C PHE A 10 -17.03 7.55 -7.58
N ILE A 11 -15.74 7.87 -7.71
CA ILE A 11 -15.08 8.02 -9.02
C ILE A 11 -15.09 6.70 -9.80
N ARG A 12 -14.63 5.59 -9.20
CA ARG A 12 -14.64 4.29 -9.89
C ARG A 12 -16.08 3.81 -10.19
N PRO A 13 -17.04 3.82 -9.24
CA PRO A 13 -18.43 3.48 -9.55
C PRO A 13 -19.02 4.27 -10.73
N VAL A 14 -18.74 5.57 -10.84
CA VAL A 14 -19.14 6.40 -12.00
C VAL A 14 -18.50 5.91 -13.29
N LEU A 15 -17.19 5.64 -13.29
CA LEU A 15 -16.47 5.13 -14.48
C LEU A 15 -16.92 3.73 -14.90
N MET A 16 -17.33 2.89 -13.94
CA MET A 16 -17.89 1.56 -14.17
C MET A 16 -19.38 1.61 -14.57
N GLY A 17 -20.03 2.77 -14.47
CA GLY A 17 -21.45 2.94 -14.77
C GLY A 17 -22.41 2.23 -13.80
N SER A 18 -21.96 1.90 -12.58
CA SER A 18 -22.76 1.16 -11.60
C SER A 18 -22.41 1.55 -10.16
N TRP A 19 -23.42 2.00 -9.41
CA TRP A 19 -23.30 2.25 -7.97
C TRP A 19 -23.17 0.96 -7.15
N GLY A 20 -23.51 -0.21 -7.72
CA GLY A 20 -23.32 -1.51 -7.06
C GLY A 20 -21.86 -1.86 -6.80
N GLU A 21 -20.93 -1.15 -7.43
CA GLU A 21 -19.48 -1.27 -7.24
C GLU A 21 -18.96 -0.51 -6.01
N ALA A 22 -19.78 0.38 -5.40
CA ALA A 22 -19.39 1.20 -4.27
C ALA A 22 -19.32 0.40 -2.96
N VAL A 23 -18.51 0.90 -2.02
CA VAL A 23 -18.31 0.27 -0.70
C VAL A 23 -19.58 0.44 0.17
N PRO A 24 -20.10 -0.63 0.80
CA PRO A 24 -21.23 -0.53 1.72
C PRO A 24 -20.80 0.02 3.09
N PHE A 25 -21.73 0.69 3.79
CA PHE A 25 -21.50 1.17 5.16
C PHE A 25 -21.89 0.10 6.19
N GLY A 26 -20.90 -0.55 6.79
CA GLY A 26 -21.08 -1.51 7.87
C GLY A 26 -19.76 -2.22 8.21
N ILE A 27 -19.59 -2.66 9.46
CA ILE A 27 -18.32 -3.26 9.92
C ILE A 27 -17.98 -4.51 9.13
N PHE A 28 -18.83 -5.53 9.08
CA PHE A 28 -18.55 -6.71 8.24
C PHE A 28 -18.81 -6.45 6.75
N PRO A 29 -19.88 -5.76 6.33
CA PRO A 29 -20.14 -5.52 4.91
C PRO A 29 -19.00 -4.83 4.15
N HIS A 30 -18.29 -3.86 4.75
CA HIS A 30 -17.16 -3.23 4.06
C HIS A 30 -15.96 -4.18 3.94
N LEU A 31 -15.77 -5.10 4.91
CA LEU A 31 -14.75 -6.16 4.82
C LEU A 31 -15.13 -7.18 3.75
N ASP A 32 -16.40 -7.58 3.68
CA ASP A 32 -16.90 -8.48 2.62
C ASP A 32 -16.65 -7.88 1.24
N TRP A 33 -16.88 -6.56 1.07
CA TRP A 33 -16.56 -5.84 -0.15
C TRP A 33 -15.07 -5.92 -0.51
N THR A 34 -14.17 -5.78 0.48
CA THR A 34 -12.71 -5.88 0.20
C THR A 34 -12.30 -7.25 -0.33
N ALA A 35 -12.94 -8.33 0.12
CA ALA A 35 -12.72 -9.66 -0.43
C ALA A 35 -13.39 -9.83 -1.80
N ALA A 36 -14.64 -9.37 -1.95
CA ALA A 36 -15.43 -9.50 -3.17
C ALA A 36 -14.78 -8.82 -4.37
N ILE A 37 -14.27 -7.59 -4.20
CA ILE A 37 -13.57 -6.88 -5.28
C ILE A 37 -12.29 -7.62 -5.71
N SER A 38 -11.57 -8.22 -4.74
CA SER A 38 -10.36 -8.99 -5.03
C SER A 38 -10.67 -10.24 -5.86
N ILE A 39 -11.73 -10.97 -5.49
CA ILE A 39 -12.19 -12.13 -6.24
C ILE A 39 -12.63 -11.71 -7.66
N ARG A 40 -13.46 -10.66 -7.76
CA ARG A 40 -14.06 -10.22 -9.03
C ARG A 40 -13.03 -9.83 -10.08
N TYR A 41 -11.93 -9.20 -9.66
CA TYR A 41 -10.88 -8.68 -10.55
C TYR A 41 -9.59 -9.48 -10.49
N GLY A 42 -9.68 -10.76 -10.16
CA GLY A 42 -8.58 -11.70 -10.37
C GLY A 42 -7.39 -11.49 -9.45
N ASN A 43 -7.66 -11.48 -8.13
CA ASN A 43 -6.68 -11.45 -7.04
C ASN A 43 -5.82 -10.17 -6.98
N PHE A 44 -6.13 -9.31 -6.02
CA PHE A 44 -5.44 -8.04 -5.80
C PHE A 44 -3.96 -8.16 -5.40
N TYR A 45 -3.48 -9.34 -4.97
CA TYR A 45 -2.04 -9.54 -4.75
C TYR A 45 -1.21 -9.34 -6.03
N TYR A 46 -1.81 -9.51 -7.21
CA TYR A 46 -1.15 -9.27 -8.50
C TYR A 46 -1.32 -7.84 -9.03
N ASN A 47 -2.03 -6.96 -8.30
CA ASN A 47 -2.09 -5.54 -8.63
C ASN A 47 -0.81 -4.84 -8.14
N PRO A 48 0.03 -4.27 -9.03
CA PRO A 48 1.30 -3.65 -8.62
C PRO A 48 1.09 -2.43 -7.72
N PHE A 49 -0.01 -1.69 -7.87
CA PHE A 49 -0.32 -0.55 -7.01
C PHE A 49 -0.83 -0.96 -5.64
N HIS A 50 -1.48 -2.13 -5.53
CA HIS A 50 -1.80 -2.74 -4.24
C HIS A 50 -0.52 -3.15 -3.50
N ALA A 51 0.43 -3.79 -4.19
CA ALA A 51 1.73 -4.11 -3.62
C ALA A 51 2.52 -2.87 -3.16
N LEU A 52 2.54 -1.81 -3.97
CA LEU A 52 3.14 -0.52 -3.59
C LEU A 52 2.45 0.09 -2.35
N SER A 53 1.12 0.05 -2.30
CA SER A 53 0.36 0.55 -1.14
C SER A 53 0.72 -0.20 0.14
N ILE A 54 0.88 -1.52 0.06
CA ILE A 54 1.32 -2.34 1.21
C ILE A 54 2.75 -1.96 1.61
N ALA A 55 3.66 -1.81 0.65
CA ALA A 55 5.04 -1.42 0.92
C ALA A 55 5.13 -0.06 1.65
N PHE A 56 4.34 0.93 1.21
CA PHE A 56 4.30 2.24 1.88
C PHE A 56 3.57 2.18 3.24
N LEU A 57 2.56 1.33 3.40
CA LEU A 57 1.89 1.12 4.69
C LEU A 57 2.84 0.49 5.72
N TYR A 58 3.51 -0.60 5.35
CA TYR A 58 4.52 -1.25 6.19
C TYR A 58 5.70 -0.32 6.45
N GLY A 59 6.17 0.37 5.41
CA GLY A 59 7.23 1.36 5.53
C GLY A 59 6.85 2.52 6.46
N SER A 60 5.58 2.96 6.47
CA SER A 60 5.10 3.99 7.40
C SER A 60 5.18 3.52 8.85
N ALA A 61 4.77 2.28 9.14
CA ALA A 61 4.88 1.71 10.48
C ALA A 61 6.36 1.57 10.91
N VAL A 62 7.22 1.09 10.02
CA VAL A 62 8.66 0.98 10.26
C VAL A 62 9.28 2.35 10.52
N LEU A 63 9.03 3.34 9.67
CA LEU A 63 9.57 4.70 9.84
C LEU A 63 9.08 5.35 11.13
N PHE A 64 7.81 5.19 11.49
CA PHE A 64 7.29 5.74 12.74
C PHE A 64 7.92 5.06 13.96
N ALA A 65 8.10 3.73 13.92
CA ALA A 65 8.78 3.00 15.00
C ALA A 65 10.24 3.45 15.15
N MET A 66 10.97 3.58 14.02
CA MET A 66 12.35 4.08 14.00
C MET A 66 12.44 5.50 14.53
N HIS A 67 11.61 6.41 14.01
CA HIS A 67 11.61 7.82 14.36
C HIS A 67 11.20 8.03 15.83
N GLY A 68 10.05 7.49 16.25
CA GLY A 68 9.57 7.59 17.62
C GLY A 68 10.55 7.00 18.63
N GLY A 69 11.13 5.82 18.33
CA GLY A 69 12.19 5.23 19.14
C GLY A 69 13.44 6.12 19.22
N THR A 70 13.83 6.76 18.13
CA THR A 70 14.98 7.68 18.09
C THR A 70 14.74 8.92 18.94
N ILE A 71 13.61 9.61 18.77
CA ILE A 71 13.28 10.83 19.53
C ILE A 71 13.23 10.54 21.03
N LEU A 72 12.63 9.43 21.44
CA LEU A 72 12.64 9.01 22.84
C LEU A 72 14.06 8.73 23.34
N ALA A 73 14.92 8.08 22.55
CA ALA A 73 16.31 7.80 22.92
C ALA A 73 17.18 9.06 23.10
N VAL A 74 16.85 10.15 22.40
CA VAL A 74 17.55 11.44 22.52
C VAL A 74 16.78 12.49 23.32
N SER A 75 15.68 12.11 23.98
CA SER A 75 14.83 13.02 24.78
C SER A 75 15.59 13.75 25.88
N ARG A 76 16.56 13.10 26.54
CA ARG A 76 17.42 13.75 27.55
C ARG A 76 18.26 14.92 27.02
N TYR A 77 18.36 15.06 25.70
CA TYR A 77 19.06 16.15 25.02
C TYR A 77 18.08 17.14 24.38
N GLY A 78 16.77 17.04 24.66
CA GLY A 78 15.72 17.88 24.08
C GLY A 78 15.42 17.59 22.61
N GLY A 79 15.57 16.32 22.19
CA GLY A 79 15.32 15.93 20.79
C GLY A 79 13.86 16.07 20.33
N ASP A 80 12.91 16.13 21.27
CA ASP A 80 11.48 16.39 21.05
C ASP A 80 11.18 17.84 20.61
N ARG A 81 12.10 18.78 20.88
CA ARG A 81 12.01 20.17 20.41
C ARG A 81 12.52 20.29 18.97
N GLU A 82 11.88 19.57 18.06
CA GLU A 82 12.40 19.32 16.71
C GLU A 82 12.58 20.60 15.89
N ILE A 83 11.72 21.62 16.05
CA ILE A 83 11.87 22.91 15.36
C ILE A 83 13.21 23.57 15.71
N ASP A 84 13.57 23.56 16.99
CA ASP A 84 14.85 24.11 17.46
C ASP A 84 16.00 23.28 16.89
N GLN A 85 15.92 21.95 16.93
CA GLN A 85 16.94 21.05 16.37
C GLN A 85 17.12 21.16 14.85
N ILE A 86 16.08 21.60 14.13
CA ILE A 86 16.13 21.84 12.68
C ILE A 86 16.84 23.16 12.37
N THR A 87 16.51 24.22 13.12
CA THR A 87 17.03 25.58 12.89
C THR A 87 18.43 25.79 13.47
N ASP A 88 18.74 25.15 14.60
CA ASP A 88 20.04 25.13 15.25
C ASP A 88 20.38 23.69 15.72
N ARG A 89 21.29 23.04 14.99
CA ARG A 89 21.55 21.60 15.15
C ARG A 89 22.22 21.31 16.50
N GLY A 90 21.45 20.75 17.44
CA GLY A 90 21.94 20.29 18.73
C GLY A 90 22.48 18.86 18.75
N THR A 91 23.04 18.46 19.90
CA THR A 91 23.60 17.10 20.09
C THR A 91 22.54 15.98 19.98
N ALA A 92 21.25 16.30 20.20
CA ALA A 92 20.17 15.34 19.98
C ALA A 92 20.09 14.91 18.52
N ALA A 93 20.04 15.88 17.59
CA ALA A 93 20.01 15.64 16.16
C ALA A 93 21.30 14.97 15.64
N GLU A 94 22.47 15.36 16.16
CA GLU A 94 23.75 14.75 15.77
C GLU A 94 23.83 13.28 16.18
N ARG A 95 23.44 12.93 17.41
CA ARG A 95 23.44 11.54 17.90
C ARG A 95 22.41 10.69 17.17
N ALA A 96 21.22 11.23 16.92
CA ALA A 96 20.19 10.58 16.12
C ALA A 96 20.70 10.26 14.71
N ALA A 97 21.33 11.22 14.05
CA ALA A 97 21.91 11.04 12.71
C ALA A 97 23.04 9.99 12.70
N LEU A 98 23.96 10.07 13.67
CA LEU A 98 25.09 9.14 13.76
C LEU A 98 24.66 7.70 14.04
N LEU A 99 23.66 7.49 14.89
CA LEU A 99 23.07 6.17 15.12
C LEU A 99 22.69 5.52 13.79
N TRP A 100 21.85 6.20 12.99
CA TRP A 100 21.37 5.67 11.73
C TRP A 100 22.48 5.54 10.68
N ARG A 101 23.40 6.50 10.62
CA ARG A 101 24.55 6.44 9.72
C ARG A 101 25.40 5.20 9.98
N TRP A 102 25.65 4.87 11.24
CA TRP A 102 26.44 3.71 11.62
C TRP A 102 25.67 2.40 11.48
N THR A 103 24.34 2.41 11.63
CA THR A 103 23.50 1.21 11.47
C THR A 103 23.29 0.82 10.00
N MET A 104 23.00 1.78 9.10
CA MET A 104 22.59 1.49 7.72
C MET A 104 23.40 2.22 6.63
N GLY A 105 24.49 2.90 6.98
CA GLY A 105 25.42 3.54 6.05
C GLY A 105 25.01 4.93 5.55
N PHE A 106 23.77 5.37 5.83
CA PHE A 106 23.27 6.71 5.53
C PHE A 106 22.33 7.20 6.65
N ASN A 107 22.01 8.48 6.65
CA ASN A 107 21.11 9.08 7.65
C ASN A 107 20.31 10.24 7.05
N ALA A 108 19.19 10.56 7.69
CA ALA A 108 18.43 11.79 7.46
C ALA A 108 18.91 12.91 8.40
N THR A 109 18.38 14.12 8.16
CA THR A 109 18.37 15.25 9.11
C THR A 109 17.10 15.22 9.95
N MET A 110 17.06 16.02 11.04
CA MET A 110 15.86 16.16 11.87
C MET A 110 14.66 16.68 11.07
N GLU A 111 14.84 17.48 10.01
CA GLU A 111 13.73 17.92 9.16
C GLU A 111 13.35 16.88 8.09
N SER A 112 14.36 16.28 7.45
CA SER A 112 14.12 15.43 6.29
C SER A 112 13.46 14.10 6.66
N ILE A 113 13.65 13.59 7.89
CA ILE A 113 12.94 12.39 8.35
C ILE A 113 11.41 12.58 8.35
N HIS A 114 10.90 13.77 8.68
CA HIS A 114 9.47 14.07 8.56
C HIS A 114 9.02 14.13 7.11
N ARG A 115 9.89 14.54 6.18
CA ARG A 115 9.60 14.48 4.73
C ARG A 115 9.50 13.03 4.24
N TRP A 116 10.40 12.15 4.69
CA TRP A 116 10.32 10.71 4.42
C TRP A 116 9.01 10.11 4.96
N ALA A 117 8.69 10.37 6.23
CA ALA A 117 7.46 9.88 6.86
C ALA A 117 6.21 10.40 6.15
N TRP A 118 6.18 11.70 5.81
CA TRP A 118 5.07 12.31 5.09
C TRP A 118 4.87 11.65 3.71
N TRP A 119 5.93 11.48 2.92
CA TRP A 119 5.80 10.86 1.60
C TRP A 119 5.37 9.40 1.69
N PHE A 120 5.86 8.61 2.65
CA PHE A 120 5.40 7.22 2.83
C PHE A 120 3.91 7.16 3.18
N ALA A 121 3.44 8.03 4.09
CA ALA A 121 2.02 8.10 4.44
C ALA A 121 1.15 8.55 3.26
N VAL A 122 1.58 9.58 2.51
CA VAL A 122 0.86 10.08 1.34
C VAL A 122 0.83 9.03 0.22
N LEU A 123 1.96 8.40 -0.08
CA LEU A 123 2.06 7.44 -1.18
C LEU A 123 1.19 6.21 -0.94
N THR A 124 1.01 5.78 0.32
CA THR A 124 0.07 4.69 0.68
C THR A 124 -1.30 4.90 0.03
N VAL A 125 -1.92 6.06 0.26
CA VAL A 125 -3.28 6.35 -0.25
C VAL A 125 -3.29 6.79 -1.71
N ILE A 126 -2.18 7.32 -2.25
CA ILE A 126 -2.08 7.64 -3.68
C ILE A 126 -2.01 6.35 -4.51
N THR A 127 -1.13 5.41 -4.15
CA THR A 127 -1.01 4.14 -4.87
C THR A 127 -2.27 3.29 -4.71
N ALA A 128 -2.88 3.24 -3.52
CA ALA A 128 -4.17 2.57 -3.34
C ALA A 128 -5.26 3.14 -4.27
N GLY A 129 -5.35 4.48 -4.35
CA GLY A 129 -6.29 5.15 -5.24
C GLY A 129 -6.05 4.84 -6.72
N ILE A 130 -4.79 4.84 -7.18
CA ILE A 130 -4.45 4.47 -8.56
C ILE A 130 -4.82 3.00 -8.84
N GLY A 131 -4.49 2.09 -7.92
CA GLY A 131 -4.79 0.67 -8.05
C GLY A 131 -6.28 0.38 -8.18
N ILE A 132 -7.12 1.03 -7.38
CA ILE A 132 -8.58 0.95 -7.50
C ILE A 132 -9.05 1.56 -8.80
N LEU A 133 -8.56 2.75 -9.16
CA LEU A 133 -9.02 3.47 -10.35
C LEU A 133 -8.84 2.65 -11.63
N LEU A 134 -7.73 1.91 -11.76
CA LEU A 134 -7.44 1.04 -12.90
C LEU A 134 -8.22 -0.29 -12.88
N THR A 135 -8.77 -0.68 -11.73
CA THR A 135 -9.45 -1.96 -11.56
C THR A 135 -10.86 -1.90 -12.13
N GLY A 136 -11.11 -2.70 -13.17
CA GLY A 136 -12.36 -2.75 -13.92
C GLY A 136 -12.47 -1.73 -15.06
N THR A 137 -11.74 -0.62 -14.98
CA THR A 137 -11.71 0.39 -16.06
C THR A 137 -10.65 0.07 -17.11
N VAL A 138 -9.49 -0.43 -16.68
CA VAL A 138 -8.33 -0.74 -17.54
C VAL A 138 -7.94 -2.21 -17.43
N VAL A 139 -8.01 -2.79 -16.23
CA VAL A 139 -7.64 -4.19 -15.97
C VAL A 139 -8.81 -4.95 -15.36
N GLU A 140 -9.23 -6.03 -16.03
CA GLU A 140 -10.34 -6.88 -15.59
C GLU A 140 -9.90 -8.09 -14.73
N ASN A 141 -8.63 -8.50 -14.84
CA ASN A 141 -8.07 -9.60 -14.07
C ASN A 141 -6.57 -9.37 -13.83
N TRP A 142 -6.20 -9.09 -12.57
CA TRP A 142 -4.83 -8.76 -12.20
C TRP A 142 -3.87 -9.95 -12.30
N TYR A 143 -4.32 -11.17 -12.00
CA TYR A 143 -3.52 -12.38 -12.17
C TYR A 143 -3.18 -12.63 -13.64
N LEU A 144 -4.17 -12.57 -14.54
CA LEU A 144 -3.92 -12.72 -15.97
C LEU A 144 -3.09 -11.56 -16.53
N TRP A 145 -3.25 -10.34 -16.01
CA TRP A 145 -2.35 -9.24 -16.30
C TRP A 145 -0.90 -9.56 -15.88
N ALA A 146 -0.69 -10.17 -14.71
CA ALA A 146 0.64 -10.57 -14.24
C ALA A 146 1.24 -11.71 -15.08
N VAL A 147 0.43 -12.68 -15.51
CA VAL A 147 0.84 -13.73 -16.46
C VAL A 147 1.26 -13.11 -17.80
N LYS A 148 0.44 -12.19 -18.35
CA LYS A 148 0.74 -11.49 -19.61
C LYS A 148 2.08 -10.76 -19.58
N HIS A 149 2.45 -10.18 -18.44
CA HIS A 149 3.71 -9.45 -18.28
C HIS A 149 4.84 -10.30 -17.69
N GLY A 150 4.64 -11.62 -17.54
CA GLY A 150 5.68 -12.55 -17.10
C GLY A 150 6.13 -12.39 -15.64
N VAL A 151 5.30 -11.82 -14.77
CA VAL A 151 5.62 -11.60 -13.35
C VAL A 151 4.90 -12.57 -12.41
N ALA A 152 3.95 -13.36 -12.92
CA ALA A 152 3.30 -14.43 -12.15
C ALA A 152 4.19 -15.68 -12.10
N PRO A 153 4.55 -16.19 -10.91
CA PRO A 153 5.35 -17.40 -10.79
C PRO A 153 4.51 -18.64 -11.13
N PRO A 154 5.04 -19.59 -11.93
CA PRO A 154 4.43 -20.89 -12.11
C PRO A 154 4.81 -21.84 -10.97
N TYR A 155 3.92 -22.77 -10.65
CA TYR A 155 4.21 -23.89 -9.75
C TYR A 155 3.99 -25.20 -10.53
N PRO A 156 4.82 -26.25 -10.30
CA PRO A 156 4.54 -27.57 -10.86
C PRO A 156 3.17 -28.07 -10.41
N SER A 157 2.38 -28.59 -11.35
CA SER A 157 1.06 -29.14 -11.02
C SER A 157 1.21 -30.57 -10.53
N GLU A 158 0.83 -30.85 -9.28
CA GLU A 158 0.75 -32.23 -8.76
C GLU A 158 -0.53 -32.95 -9.24
N LEU A 159 -1.53 -32.19 -9.66
CA LEU A 159 -2.81 -32.68 -10.16
C LEU A 159 -3.12 -32.01 -11.50
N THR A 160 -3.56 -32.78 -12.50
CA THR A 160 -4.09 -32.22 -13.75
C THR A 160 -5.60 -32.24 -13.69
N LEU A 161 -6.21 -31.08 -13.44
CA LEU A 161 -7.66 -30.91 -13.44
C LEU A 161 -8.06 -30.17 -14.71
N GLN A 162 -8.92 -30.80 -15.51
CA GLN A 162 -9.52 -30.19 -16.69
C GLN A 162 -10.86 -29.57 -16.31
N ASP A 163 -11.15 -28.38 -16.83
CA ASP A 163 -12.44 -27.72 -16.61
C ASP A 163 -13.57 -28.60 -17.18
N PRO A 164 -14.50 -29.10 -16.35
CA PRO A 164 -15.57 -29.99 -16.81
C PRO A 164 -16.52 -29.30 -17.79
N SER A 165 -16.61 -27.97 -17.80
CA SER A 165 -17.45 -27.22 -18.76
C SER A 165 -16.93 -27.31 -20.20
N LEU A 166 -15.65 -27.66 -20.38
CA LEU A 166 -15.02 -27.86 -21.69
C LEU A 166 -15.14 -29.31 -22.19
N LEU A 167 -15.75 -30.21 -21.41
CA LEU A 167 -16.00 -31.58 -21.81
C LEU A 167 -17.30 -31.65 -22.63
N GLN A 168 -17.28 -32.36 -23.76
CA GLN A 168 -18.48 -32.54 -24.59
C GLN A 168 -19.61 -33.23 -23.81
N GLY A 169 -20.82 -32.67 -23.88
CA GLY A 169 -22.04 -33.28 -23.31
C GLY A 169 -22.56 -32.65 -22.02
N VAL A 170 -21.93 -31.59 -21.50
CA VAL A 170 -22.52 -30.77 -20.43
C VAL A 170 -23.60 -29.89 -21.05
N ALA A 171 -24.86 -30.32 -20.97
CA ALA A 171 -26.00 -29.50 -21.36
C ALA A 171 -26.07 -28.26 -20.45
N GLN A 172 -26.20 -27.08 -21.07
CA GLN A 172 -26.58 -25.85 -20.38
C GLN A 172 -28.02 -25.92 -19.86
#